data_AF-A0A7C9PZN2-F1
#
_entry.id   AF-A0A7C9PZN2-F1
#
_cell.length_a   1.000
_cell.length_b   1.000
_cell.length_c   1.000
_cell.angle_alpha   90.00
_cell.angle_beta   90.00
_cell.angle_gamma   90.00
#
_symmetry.space_group_name_H-M   'P 1'
#
loop_
_entity.id
_entity.type
_entity.pdbx_description
1 polymer ?
#
loop_
_entity_poly.entity_id
_entity_poly.type
_entity_poly.pdbx_seq_one_letter_code
_entity_poly.pdbx_strand_id
1 'polypeptide(L)'
;MARKRIDSQCLQARELAVEQELLESLLLLDATYPWNPEDREFQNYLEAAEKEMAWDELLDEISISNAFTEQLWDRSNAPETSNTTLNATSNSPSKQKHLVSIQESLASKFAALVPISWLEDIAIRAARVAAQITNISAATQLVQCTRGLFPDWAEEDLQVLARPFAYAMRGSAVESTLATTKHRDWTTLSEIERVKLSLAIASFVLAQLENTQ
;
A
#
# COMPACT_ATOMS: atom_id res chain seq x y z
N MET A 1 62.36 -6.65 22.60
CA MET A 1 61.15 -6.59 21.73
C MET A 1 60.59 -7.96 21.34
N ALA A 2 61.32 -9.08 21.49
CA ALA A 2 60.84 -10.40 21.09
C ALA A 2 59.72 -11.01 21.98
N ARG A 3 59.76 -10.83 23.31
CA ARG A 3 58.78 -11.43 24.24
C ARG A 3 57.34 -10.95 24.02
N LYS A 4 57.14 -9.65 23.83
CA LYS A 4 55.80 -9.06 23.56
C LYS A 4 55.12 -9.63 22.32
N ARG A 5 55.88 -10.11 21.32
CA ARG A 5 55.34 -10.66 20.07
C ARG A 5 54.85 -12.10 20.24
N ILE A 6 55.49 -12.86 21.14
CA ILE A 6 55.16 -14.26 21.44
C ILE A 6 53.88 -14.31 22.29
N ASP A 7 53.75 -13.40 23.26
CA ASP A 7 52.56 -13.32 24.13
C ASP A 7 51.29 -12.95 23.32
N SER A 8 51.41 -12.07 22.33
CA SER A 8 50.28 -11.71 21.43
C SER A 8 49.88 -12.85 20.49
N GLN A 9 50.83 -13.63 19.99
CA GLN A 9 50.54 -14.78 19.12
C GLN A 9 49.85 -15.92 19.88
N CYS A 10 50.24 -16.15 21.14
CA CYS A 10 49.62 -17.17 21.98
C CYS A 10 48.19 -16.81 22.39
N LEU A 11 47.90 -15.52 22.60
CA LEU A 11 46.54 -15.01 22.86
C LEU A 11 45.63 -15.18 21.64
N GLN A 12 46.10 -14.80 20.45
CA GLN A 12 45.34 -14.97 19.19
C GLN A 12 45.04 -16.43 18.87
N ALA A 13 46.01 -17.33 19.10
CA ALA A 13 45.79 -18.77 18.90
C ALA A 13 44.73 -19.34 19.86
N ARG A 14 44.66 -18.82 21.09
CA ARG A 14 43.66 -19.24 22.07
C ARG A 14 42.27 -18.69 21.76
N GLU A 15 42.20 -17.46 21.25
CA GLU A 15 40.95 -16.84 20.81
C GLU A 15 40.35 -17.62 19.62
N LEU A 16 41.16 -17.94 18.61
CA LEU A 16 40.75 -18.79 17.49
C LEU A 16 40.29 -20.18 17.92
N ALA A 17 40.98 -20.80 18.90
CA ALA A 17 40.57 -22.11 19.42
C ALA A 17 39.23 -22.05 20.15
N VAL A 18 38.98 -20.99 20.92
CA VAL A 18 37.70 -20.78 21.62
C VAL A 18 36.57 -20.46 20.63
N GLU A 19 36.85 -19.66 19.59
CA GLU A 19 35.88 -19.41 18.52
C GLU A 19 35.52 -20.68 17.75
N GLN A 20 36.50 -21.56 17.49
CA GLN A 20 36.27 -22.86 16.86
C GLN A 20 35.48 -23.80 17.77
N GLU A 21 35.81 -23.88 19.05
CA GLU A 21 35.07 -24.68 20.04
C GLU A 21 33.61 -24.18 20.19
N LEU A 22 33.39 -22.87 20.13
CA LEU A 22 32.05 -22.26 20.13
C LEU A 22 31.29 -22.58 18.83
N LEU A 23 31.94 -22.48 17.67
CA LEU A 23 31.33 -22.82 16.37
C LEU A 23 30.97 -24.30 16.29
N GLU A 24 31.85 -25.19 16.74
CA GLU A 24 31.57 -26.62 16.86
C GLU A 24 30.39 -26.86 17.80
N SER A 25 30.33 -26.17 18.94
CA SER A 25 29.20 -26.28 19.88
C SER A 25 27.87 -25.76 19.30
N LEU A 26 27.90 -24.70 18.49
CA LEU A 26 26.71 -24.20 17.79
C LEU A 26 26.24 -25.13 16.67
N LEU A 27 27.17 -25.83 16.01
CA LEU A 27 26.87 -26.83 14.99
C LEU A 27 26.41 -28.16 15.58
N LEU A 28 26.92 -28.53 16.77
CA LEU A 28 26.49 -29.70 17.56
C LEU A 28 25.23 -29.44 18.38
N LEU A 29 24.83 -28.18 18.56
CA LEU A 29 23.44 -27.83 18.82
C LEU A 29 22.68 -28.17 17.54
N ASP A 30 22.43 -29.47 17.37
CA ASP A 30 21.32 -30.00 16.59
C ASP A 30 20.08 -29.49 17.30
N ALA A 31 19.82 -28.19 17.11
CA ALA A 31 18.67 -27.52 17.63
C ALA A 31 17.53 -28.34 17.08
N THR A 32 16.91 -29.10 17.98
CA THR A 32 15.67 -29.83 17.82
C THR A 32 14.59 -28.78 17.57
N TYR A 33 14.73 -28.08 16.45
CA TYR A 33 13.82 -27.04 16.05
C TYR A 33 12.56 -27.79 15.67
N PRO A 34 11.39 -27.46 16.26
CA PRO A 34 10.17 -28.22 16.05
C PRO A 34 9.75 -28.34 14.57
N TRP A 35 10.34 -27.49 13.72
CA TRP A 35 10.12 -27.44 12.28
C TRP A 35 11.32 -28.02 11.53
N ASN A 36 11.61 -29.30 11.74
CA ASN A 36 12.59 -30.01 10.93
C ASN A 36 11.90 -30.51 9.64
N PRO A 37 12.25 -29.99 8.45
CA PRO A 37 11.65 -30.43 7.20
C PRO A 37 12.01 -31.88 6.84
N GLU A 38 13.11 -32.41 7.40
CA GLU A 38 13.51 -33.82 7.21
C GLU A 38 12.78 -34.77 8.18
N ASP A 39 11.98 -34.25 9.11
CA ASP A 39 11.21 -35.06 10.05
C ASP A 39 9.94 -35.63 9.38
N ARG A 40 9.76 -36.93 9.54
CA ARG A 40 8.63 -37.67 8.98
C ARG A 40 7.30 -37.23 9.59
N GLU A 41 7.25 -36.88 10.87
CA GLU A 41 6.01 -36.42 11.50
C GLU A 41 5.53 -35.08 10.91
N PHE A 42 6.48 -34.17 10.66
CA PHE A 42 6.22 -32.90 9.99
C PHE A 42 5.72 -33.10 8.55
N GLN A 43 6.38 -33.97 7.78
CA GLN A 43 5.96 -34.30 6.41
C GLN A 43 4.53 -34.87 6.36
N ASN A 44 4.18 -35.77 7.29
CA ASN A 44 2.82 -36.33 7.38
C ASN A 44 1.77 -35.27 7.74
N TYR A 45 2.10 -34.34 8.64
CA TYR A 45 1.22 -33.23 9.00
C TYR A 45 0.99 -32.29 7.81
N LEU A 46 2.06 -31.94 7.10
CA LEU A 46 2.02 -31.08 5.94
C LEU A 46 1.18 -31.70 4.81
N GLU A 47 1.39 -32.98 4.50
CA GLU A 47 0.60 -33.70 3.50
C GLU A 47 -0.90 -33.76 3.87
N ALA A 48 -1.23 -33.92 5.15
CA ALA A 48 -2.62 -33.87 5.62
C ALA A 48 -3.25 -32.47 5.46
N ALA A 49 -2.50 -31.40 5.76
CA ALA A 49 -2.94 -30.02 5.60
C ALA A 49 -3.09 -29.62 4.12
N GLU A 50 -2.18 -30.07 3.25
CA GLU A 50 -2.25 -29.88 1.81
C GLU A 50 -3.45 -30.58 1.19
N LYS A 51 -3.85 -31.73 1.72
CA LYS A 51 -5.04 -32.45 1.27
C LYS A 51 -6.35 -31.82 1.75
N GLU A 52 -6.33 -31.14 2.90
CA GLU A 52 -7.49 -30.40 3.42
C GLU A 52 -7.76 -29.13 2.60
N MET A 53 -6.70 -28.48 2.11
CA MET A 53 -6.84 -27.43 1.11
C MET A 53 -7.12 -28.07 -0.26
N ALA A 54 -8.33 -27.91 -0.77
CA ALA A 54 -8.71 -28.38 -2.11
C ALA A 54 -8.01 -27.57 -3.22
N TRP A 55 -6.68 -27.63 -3.28
CA TRP A 55 -5.85 -26.89 -4.23
C TRP A 55 -6.22 -27.21 -5.68
N ASP A 56 -6.61 -28.45 -5.96
CA ASP A 56 -7.05 -28.87 -7.30
C ASP A 56 -8.33 -28.12 -7.74
N GLU A 57 -9.28 -27.92 -6.83
CA GLU A 57 -10.52 -27.17 -7.10
C GLU A 57 -10.23 -25.67 -7.29
N LEU A 58 -9.29 -25.11 -6.51
CA LEU A 58 -8.81 -23.74 -6.67
C LEU A 58 -8.02 -23.57 -7.98
N LEU A 59 -7.21 -24.54 -8.38
CA LEU A 59 -6.41 -24.52 -9.61
C LEU A 59 -7.31 -24.61 -10.85
N ASP A 60 -8.39 -25.38 -10.81
CA ASP A 60 -9.39 -25.40 -11.87
C ASP A 60 -10.12 -24.04 -11.99
N GLU A 61 -10.47 -23.40 -10.87
CA GLU A 61 -11.06 -22.05 -10.86
C GLU A 61 -10.09 -20.99 -11.38
N ILE A 62 -8.81 -21.06 -10.98
CA ILE A 62 -7.74 -20.19 -11.48
C ILE A 62 -7.47 -20.44 -12.97
N SER A 63 -7.54 -21.69 -13.44
CA SER A 63 -7.36 -22.03 -14.86
C SER A 63 -8.44 -21.41 -15.73
N ILE A 64 -9.70 -21.42 -15.27
CA ILE A 64 -10.83 -20.73 -15.93
C ILE A 64 -10.63 -19.21 -15.91
N SER A 65 -10.19 -18.66 -14.76
CA SER A 65 -9.86 -17.24 -14.63
C SER A 65 -8.73 -16.82 -15.57
N ASN A 66 -7.68 -17.63 -15.68
CA ASN A 66 -6.53 -17.37 -16.54
C ASN A 66 -6.92 -17.40 -18.02
N ALA A 67 -7.76 -18.35 -18.44
CA ALA A 67 -8.29 -18.38 -19.80
C ALA A 67 -9.10 -17.11 -20.16
N PHE A 68 -9.86 -16.59 -19.19
CA PHE A 68 -10.57 -15.31 -19.35
C PHE A 68 -9.60 -14.12 -19.41
N THR A 69 -8.55 -14.10 -18.59
CA THR A 69 -7.54 -13.04 -18.63
C THR A 69 -6.73 -13.02 -19.92
N GLU A 70 -6.38 -14.20 -20.47
CA GLU A 70 -5.71 -14.32 -21.76
C GLU A 70 -6.61 -13.81 -22.90
N GLN A 71 -7.91 -14.11 -22.87
CA GLN A 71 -8.88 -13.58 -23.84
C GLN A 71 -9.00 -12.04 -23.78
N LEU A 72 -8.94 -11.46 -22.59
CA LEU A 72 -8.95 -10.00 -22.41
C LEU A 72 -7.63 -9.35 -22.88
N TRP A 73 -6.52 -10.03 -22.69
CA TRP A 73 -5.20 -9.59 -23.13
C TRP A 73 -5.05 -9.64 -24.66
N ASP A 74 -5.56 -10.67 -25.31
CA ASP A 74 -5.59 -10.73 -26.78
C ASP A 74 -6.48 -9.63 -27.39
N ARG A 75 -7.58 -9.28 -26.71
CA ARG A 75 -8.49 -8.21 -27.14
C ARG A 75 -7.90 -6.81 -26.95
N SER A 76 -7.02 -6.60 -25.96
CA SER A 76 -6.33 -5.31 -25.79
C SER A 76 -5.16 -5.13 -26.77
N ASN A 77 -4.59 -6.21 -27.30
CA ASN A 77 -3.46 -6.17 -28.23
C ASN A 77 -3.88 -6.17 -29.72
N ALA A 78 -5.18 -6.22 -30.03
CA ALA A 78 -5.66 -6.09 -31.40
C ALA A 78 -5.37 -4.68 -31.95
N PRO A 79 -4.73 -4.55 -33.14
CA PRO A 79 -4.35 -3.26 -33.69
C PRO A 79 -5.59 -2.39 -33.95
N GLU A 80 -5.58 -1.20 -33.36
CA GLU A 80 -6.64 -0.19 -33.41
C GLU A 80 -7.00 0.19 -34.86
N THR A 81 -7.99 -0.48 -35.44
CA THR A 81 -8.70 0.02 -36.63
C THR A 81 -10.16 0.22 -36.33
N SER A 82 -10.47 1.16 -35.45
CA SER A 82 -11.71 1.96 -35.55
C SER A 82 -11.57 3.25 -34.74
N ASN A 83 -11.15 4.31 -35.42
CA ASN A 83 -11.59 5.67 -35.22
C ASN A 83 -13.00 5.81 -34.60
N THR A 84 -13.10 5.79 -33.27
CA THR A 84 -14.27 6.31 -32.57
C THR A 84 -13.88 7.63 -31.94
N THR A 85 -14.14 8.69 -32.70
CA THR A 85 -14.20 10.06 -32.21
C THR A 85 -15.17 10.16 -31.05
N LEU A 86 -14.63 10.23 -29.84
CA LEU A 86 -15.31 10.69 -28.64
C LEU A 86 -14.57 11.90 -28.08
N ASN A 87 -14.66 12.99 -28.84
CA ASN A 87 -14.68 14.32 -28.25
C ASN A 87 -15.96 14.43 -27.39
N ALA A 88 -15.90 13.92 -26.17
CA ALA A 88 -16.92 14.19 -25.17
C ALA A 88 -16.44 15.33 -24.28
N THR A 89 -16.57 16.55 -24.80
CA THR A 89 -16.75 17.76 -24.00
C THR A 89 -18.03 17.58 -23.17
N SER A 90 -17.95 16.79 -22.10
CA SER A 90 -19.05 16.56 -21.18
C SER A 90 -19.07 17.67 -20.13
N ASN A 91 -19.37 18.89 -20.58
CA ASN A 91 -20.00 19.89 -19.72
C ASN A 91 -21.46 19.44 -19.49
N SER A 92 -21.62 18.34 -18.74
CA SER A 92 -22.93 17.83 -18.37
C SER A 92 -23.32 18.40 -17.00
N PRO A 93 -24.48 19.05 -16.86
CA PRO A 93 -24.91 19.66 -15.59
C PRO A 93 -25.09 18.63 -14.46
N SER A 94 -25.21 17.34 -14.79
CA SER A 94 -25.24 16.24 -13.82
C SER A 94 -23.90 16.05 -13.10
N LYS A 95 -22.75 16.01 -13.80
CA LYS A 95 -21.43 15.86 -13.17
C LYS A 95 -21.10 17.05 -12.24
N GLN A 96 -21.52 18.25 -12.62
CA GLN A 96 -21.35 19.47 -11.82
C GLN A 96 -22.20 19.44 -10.55
N LYS A 97 -23.44 18.95 -10.61
CA LYS A 97 -24.30 18.77 -9.42
C LYS A 97 -23.70 17.78 -8.41
N HIS A 98 -23.03 16.73 -8.88
CA HIS A 98 -22.37 15.75 -8.00
C HIS A 98 -21.13 16.32 -7.31
N LEU A 99 -20.32 17.12 -8.01
CA LEU A 99 -19.18 17.80 -7.36
C LEU A 99 -19.65 18.76 -6.27
N VAL A 100 -20.74 19.49 -6.49
CA VAL A 100 -21.33 20.37 -5.47
C VAL A 100 -21.82 19.56 -4.26
N SER A 101 -22.49 18.43 -4.47
CA SER A 101 -22.93 17.56 -3.36
C SER A 101 -21.77 16.95 -2.56
N ILE A 102 -20.67 16.57 -3.23
CA ILE A 102 -19.46 16.06 -2.57
C ILE A 102 -18.75 17.18 -1.79
N GLN A 103 -18.68 18.39 -2.35
CA GLN A 103 -18.13 19.56 -1.67
C GLN A 103 -18.95 19.93 -0.42
N GLU A 104 -20.28 19.86 -0.48
CA GLU A 104 -21.16 20.06 0.68
C GLU A 104 -20.95 18.99 1.77
N SER A 105 -20.80 17.72 1.38
CA SER A 105 -20.48 16.61 2.29
C SER A 105 -19.11 16.80 2.97
N LEU A 106 -18.12 17.24 2.21
CA LEU A 106 -16.78 17.57 2.71
C LEU A 106 -16.80 18.77 3.65
N ALA A 107 -17.45 19.86 3.26
CA ALA A 107 -17.57 21.05 4.09
C ALA A 107 -18.26 20.70 5.42
N SER A 108 -19.35 19.92 5.39
CA SER A 108 -20.03 19.47 6.61
C SER A 108 -19.13 18.64 7.54
N LYS A 109 -18.29 17.74 7.00
CA LYS A 109 -17.45 16.83 7.80
C LYS A 109 -16.10 17.43 8.22
N PHE A 110 -15.52 18.32 7.42
CA PHE A 110 -14.13 18.77 7.56
C PHE A 110 -13.95 20.29 7.68
N ALA A 111 -15.00 21.11 7.57
CA ALA A 111 -14.87 22.58 7.67
C ALA A 111 -14.32 23.05 9.03
N ALA A 112 -14.46 22.26 10.09
CA ALA A 112 -13.88 22.57 11.40
C ALA A 112 -12.37 22.28 11.47
N LEU A 113 -11.80 21.46 10.57
CA LEU A 113 -10.45 20.91 10.68
C LEU A 113 -9.49 21.40 9.59
N VAL A 114 -10.01 21.90 8.45
CA VAL A 114 -9.19 22.28 7.27
C VAL A 114 -9.74 23.54 6.63
N PRO A 115 -8.88 24.44 6.10
CA PRO A 115 -9.32 25.55 5.26
C PRO A 115 -10.14 25.08 4.06
N ILE A 116 -11.24 25.77 3.78
CA ILE A 116 -12.18 25.41 2.70
C ILE A 116 -11.51 25.39 1.32
N SER A 117 -10.57 26.31 1.06
CA SER A 117 -9.82 26.34 -0.20
C SER A 117 -9.04 25.06 -0.49
N TRP A 118 -8.51 24.42 0.56
CA TRP A 118 -7.80 23.14 0.42
C TRP A 118 -8.76 22.00 0.11
N LEU A 119 -9.95 22.00 0.70
CA LEU A 119 -10.98 20.99 0.42
C LEU A 119 -11.48 21.10 -1.02
N GLU A 120 -11.69 22.32 -1.52
CA GLU A 120 -12.07 22.57 -2.91
C GLU A 120 -10.99 22.08 -3.88
N ASP A 121 -9.72 22.41 -3.62
CA ASP A 121 -8.59 21.97 -4.43
C ASP A 121 -8.46 20.44 -4.49
N ILE A 122 -8.64 19.75 -3.36
CA ILE A 122 -8.61 18.28 -3.30
C ILE A 122 -9.78 17.70 -4.10
N ALA A 123 -10.99 18.24 -3.94
CA ALA A 123 -12.17 17.75 -4.65
C ALA A 123 -12.02 17.89 -6.17
N ILE A 124 -11.52 19.03 -6.64
CA ILE A 124 -11.28 19.29 -8.07
C ILE A 124 -10.21 18.32 -8.62
N ARG A 125 -9.11 18.12 -7.88
CA ARG A 125 -8.03 17.22 -8.29
C ARG A 125 -8.47 15.76 -8.30
N ALA A 126 -9.20 15.31 -7.27
CA ALA A 126 -9.74 13.96 -7.20
C ALA A 126 -10.71 13.67 -8.34
N ALA A 127 -11.59 14.62 -8.68
CA ALA A 127 -12.49 14.50 -9.82
C ALA A 127 -11.72 14.37 -11.16
N ARG A 128 -10.61 15.09 -11.32
CA ARG A 128 -9.75 14.99 -12.50
C ARG A 128 -9.05 13.63 -12.58
N VAL A 129 -8.52 13.14 -11.47
CA VAL A 129 -7.83 11.84 -11.41
C VAL A 129 -8.82 10.70 -11.66
N ALA A 130 -10.02 10.76 -11.10
CA ALA A 130 -11.09 9.78 -11.37
C ALA A 130 -11.59 9.81 -12.82
N ALA A 131 -11.43 10.94 -13.53
CA ALA A 131 -11.79 11.05 -14.95
C ALA A 131 -10.69 10.54 -15.90
N GLN A 132 -9.46 10.31 -15.42
CA GLN A 132 -8.39 9.72 -16.22
C GLN A 132 -8.61 8.20 -16.33
N ILE A 133 -8.30 7.63 -17.50
CA ILE A 133 -8.60 6.25 -17.89
C ILE A 133 -7.78 5.26 -17.02
N THR A 134 -8.38 4.91 -15.88
CA THR A 134 -8.44 3.62 -15.15
C THR A 134 -7.31 2.60 -15.35
N ASN A 135 -6.06 2.93 -15.03
CA ASN A 135 -5.00 1.94 -14.75
C ASN A 135 -3.97 2.44 -13.71
N ILE A 136 -4.36 3.37 -12.85
CA ILE A 136 -3.47 3.95 -11.84
C ILE A 136 -3.81 3.30 -10.49
N SER A 137 -2.80 2.81 -9.76
CA SER A 137 -2.99 2.23 -8.43
C SER A 137 -3.66 3.24 -7.47
N ALA A 138 -4.50 2.79 -6.55
CA ALA A 138 -5.19 3.66 -5.60
C ALA A 138 -4.21 4.56 -4.81
N ALA A 139 -3.04 4.03 -4.44
CA ALA A 139 -2.00 4.81 -3.77
C ALA A 139 -1.47 5.94 -4.66
N THR A 140 -1.23 5.67 -5.94
CA THR A 140 -0.76 6.68 -6.90
C THR A 140 -1.84 7.74 -7.17
N GLN A 141 -3.12 7.37 -7.21
CA GLN A 141 -4.22 8.33 -7.34
C GLN A 141 -4.26 9.32 -6.17
N LEU A 142 -4.06 8.82 -4.94
CA LEU A 142 -3.99 9.66 -3.73
C LEU A 142 -2.80 10.62 -3.75
N VAL A 143 -1.64 10.14 -4.19
CA VAL A 143 -0.44 10.98 -4.33
C VAL A 143 -0.66 12.07 -5.38
N GLN A 144 -1.26 11.76 -6.53
CA GLN A 144 -1.57 12.76 -7.56
C GLN A 144 -2.56 13.84 -7.08
N CYS A 145 -3.51 13.49 -6.22
CA CYS A 145 -4.45 14.44 -5.63
C CYS A 145 -3.75 15.41 -4.65
N THR A 146 -2.80 14.90 -3.86
CA THR A 146 -2.15 15.63 -2.77
C THR A 146 -0.86 16.35 -3.17
N ARG A 147 -0.20 15.92 -4.25
CA ARG A 147 1.06 16.50 -4.74
C ARG A 147 1.00 18.01 -4.94
N GLY A 148 -0.14 18.52 -5.40
CA GLY A 148 -0.32 19.95 -5.65
C GLY A 148 -0.37 20.83 -4.40
N LEU A 149 -0.55 20.22 -3.23
CA LEU A 149 -0.68 20.90 -1.94
C LEU A 149 0.63 20.91 -1.15
N PHE A 150 1.51 19.95 -1.42
CA PHE A 150 2.78 19.76 -0.72
C PHE A 150 3.93 19.64 -1.74
N PRO A 151 4.36 20.76 -2.34
CA PRO A 151 5.42 20.74 -3.35
C PRO A 151 6.79 20.36 -2.79
N ASP A 152 7.02 20.60 -1.49
CA ASP A 152 8.31 20.36 -0.82
C ASP A 152 8.54 18.89 -0.44
N TRP A 153 7.51 18.05 -0.51
CA TRP A 153 7.59 16.62 -0.16
C TRP A 153 8.02 15.79 -1.37
N ALA A 154 8.76 14.69 -1.16
CA ALA A 154 9.10 13.75 -2.22
C ALA A 154 7.88 12.88 -2.60
N GLU A 155 7.82 12.40 -3.84
CA GLU A 155 6.69 11.57 -4.29
C GLU A 155 6.68 10.22 -3.58
N GLU A 156 7.87 9.68 -3.36
CA GLU A 156 8.12 8.42 -2.67
C GLU A 156 7.63 8.47 -1.22
N ASP A 157 7.91 9.57 -0.52
CA ASP A 157 7.47 9.79 0.86
C ASP A 157 5.94 9.90 0.96
N LEU A 158 5.32 10.63 0.03
CA LEU A 158 3.86 10.71 -0.07
C LEU A 158 3.25 9.33 -0.37
N GLN A 159 3.91 8.52 -1.20
CA GLN A 159 3.45 7.17 -1.52
C GLN A 159 3.52 6.24 -0.30
N VAL A 160 4.57 6.34 0.52
CA VAL A 160 4.67 5.60 1.79
C VAL A 160 3.52 5.98 2.72
N LEU A 161 3.21 7.27 2.84
CA LEU A 161 2.08 7.77 3.63
C LEU A 161 0.71 7.39 3.04
N ALA A 162 0.63 7.15 1.73
CA ALA A 162 -0.60 6.78 1.04
C ALA A 162 -1.01 5.31 1.24
N ARG A 163 -0.05 4.41 1.40
CA ARG A 163 -0.29 2.96 1.48
C ARG A 163 -1.34 2.55 2.52
N PRO A 164 -1.35 3.07 3.76
CA PRO A 164 -2.36 2.69 4.75
C PRO A 164 -3.78 3.04 4.33
N PHE A 165 -3.96 4.06 3.49
CA PHE A 165 -5.28 4.48 3.02
C PHE A 165 -5.68 3.77 1.72
N ALA A 166 -4.71 3.45 0.87
CA ALA A 166 -4.95 2.73 -0.39
C ALA A 166 -5.25 1.24 -0.19
N TYR A 167 -4.62 0.60 0.79
CA TYR A 167 -4.73 -0.85 1.04
C TYR A 167 -5.44 -1.19 2.35
N ALA A 168 -6.19 -0.24 2.92
CA ALA A 168 -7.01 -0.50 4.09
C ALA A 168 -8.17 -1.45 3.73
N MET A 169 -8.03 -2.75 4.04
CA MET A 169 -9.14 -3.71 3.92
C MET A 169 -10.29 -3.47 4.90
N ARG A 170 -10.07 -2.57 5.87
CA ARG A 170 -11.07 -2.12 6.83
C ARG A 170 -10.88 -0.61 6.91
N GLY A 171 -11.93 0.20 6.66
CA GLY A 171 -11.88 1.67 6.57
C GLY A 171 -11.39 2.44 7.81
N SER A 172 -10.70 1.77 8.74
CA SER A 172 -10.21 2.30 10.00
C SER A 172 -9.09 3.33 9.85
N ALA A 173 -8.35 3.36 8.73
CA ALA A 173 -7.23 4.30 8.56
C ALA A 173 -7.71 5.77 8.50
N VAL A 174 -8.80 6.03 7.79
CA VAL A 174 -9.44 7.37 7.71
C VAL A 174 -10.06 7.75 9.05
N GLU A 175 -10.74 6.83 9.72
CA GLU A 175 -11.36 7.09 11.03
C GLU A 175 -10.34 7.29 12.14
N SER A 176 -9.23 6.55 12.14
CA SER A 176 -8.17 6.66 13.16
C SER A 176 -7.43 7.99 13.04
N THR A 177 -7.16 8.43 11.81
CA THR A 177 -6.55 9.75 11.59
C THR A 177 -7.50 10.88 11.96
N LEU A 178 -8.78 10.76 11.63
CA LEU A 178 -9.82 11.70 12.08
C LEU A 178 -9.96 11.73 13.61
N ALA A 179 -9.93 10.58 14.29
CA ALA A 179 -10.01 10.52 15.75
C ALA A 179 -8.83 11.23 16.43
N THR A 180 -7.64 11.13 15.83
CA THR A 180 -6.43 11.77 16.35
C THR A 180 -6.45 13.29 16.11
N THR A 181 -7.08 13.77 15.04
CA THR A 181 -7.07 15.19 14.64
C THR A 181 -8.30 15.98 15.09
N LYS A 182 -9.41 15.34 15.48
CA LYS A 182 -10.66 15.98 15.93
C LYS A 182 -10.52 17.04 17.03
N HIS A 183 -9.42 17.03 17.78
CA HIS A 183 -9.18 17.94 18.90
C HIS A 183 -8.08 18.97 18.65
N ARG A 184 -7.52 19.06 17.44
CA ARG A 184 -6.41 19.96 17.12
C ARG A 184 -6.73 20.86 15.93
N ASP A 185 -6.45 22.14 16.07
CA ASP A 185 -6.58 23.11 14.99
C ASP A 185 -5.54 22.84 13.89
N TRP A 186 -5.93 23.02 12.62
CA TRP A 186 -5.09 22.83 11.43
C TRP A 186 -3.68 23.45 11.55
N THR A 187 -3.61 24.64 12.14
CA THR A 187 -2.38 25.42 12.30
C THR A 187 -1.42 24.82 13.33
N THR A 188 -1.91 24.02 14.26
CA THR A 188 -1.11 23.36 15.31
C THR A 188 -0.59 21.98 14.90
N LEU A 189 -1.14 21.41 13.83
CA LEU A 189 -0.72 20.11 13.31
C LEU A 189 0.68 20.18 12.68
N SER A 190 1.45 19.12 12.90
CA SER A 190 2.70 18.90 12.18
C SER A 190 2.45 18.70 10.67
N GLU A 191 3.46 18.95 9.85
CA GLU A 191 3.35 18.78 8.40
C GLU A 191 2.93 17.36 8.01
N ILE A 192 3.48 16.35 8.67
CA ILE A 192 3.11 14.95 8.43
C ILE A 192 1.66 14.64 8.82
N GLU A 193 1.13 15.26 9.87
CA GLU A 193 -0.29 15.13 10.25
C GLU A 193 -1.20 15.82 9.23
N ARG A 194 -0.81 17.00 8.73
CA ARG A 194 -1.55 17.71 7.66
C ARG A 194 -1.58 16.90 6.38
N VAL A 195 -0.46 16.30 5.98
CA VAL A 195 -0.38 15.40 4.82
C VAL A 195 -1.29 14.20 5.02
N LYS A 196 -1.19 13.49 6.15
CA LYS A 196 -2.06 12.33 6.45
C LYS A 196 -3.55 12.70 6.42
N LEU A 197 -3.92 13.85 6.97
CA LEU A 197 -5.30 14.31 6.96
C LEU A 197 -5.77 14.64 5.53
N SER A 198 -4.95 15.33 4.73
CA SER A 198 -5.27 15.62 3.34
C SER A 198 -5.45 14.35 2.50
N LEU A 199 -4.67 13.32 2.79
CA LEU A 199 -4.70 12.05 2.08
C LEU A 199 -5.89 11.19 2.50
N ALA A 200 -6.25 11.23 3.79
CA ALA A 200 -7.50 10.67 4.29
C ALA A 200 -8.73 11.32 3.61
N ILE A 201 -8.72 12.65 3.47
CA ILE A 201 -9.78 13.38 2.74
C ILE A 201 -9.82 12.94 1.28
N ALA A 202 -8.67 12.89 0.59
CA ALA A 202 -8.61 12.45 -0.79
C ALA A 202 -9.17 11.02 -0.97
N SER A 203 -8.85 10.08 -0.07
CA SER A 203 -9.42 8.72 -0.11
C SER A 203 -10.93 8.70 0.08
N PHE A 204 -11.46 9.55 0.95
CA PHE A 204 -12.89 9.66 1.18
C PHE A 204 -13.64 10.22 -0.04
N VAL A 205 -13.02 11.18 -0.75
CA VAL A 205 -13.58 11.73 -1.99
C VAL A 205 -13.58 10.69 -3.11
N LEU A 206 -12.46 9.99 -3.31
CA LEU A 206 -12.36 8.94 -4.32
C LEU A 206 -13.38 7.82 -4.05
N ALA A 207 -13.52 7.37 -2.80
CA ALA A 207 -14.54 6.38 -2.44
C ALA A 207 -15.98 6.87 -2.68
N GLN A 208 -16.26 8.16 -2.47
CA GLN A 208 -17.57 8.74 -2.82
C GLN A 208 -17.78 8.79 -4.33
N LEU A 209 -16.74 9.11 -5.11
CA LEU A 209 -16.81 9.13 -6.58
C LEU A 209 -17.03 7.72 -7.15
N GLU A 210 -16.34 6.72 -6.64
CA GLU A 210 -16.53 5.31 -7.01
C GLU A 210 -17.94 4.81 -6.72
N ASN A 211 -18.52 5.14 -5.55
CA ASN A 211 -19.90 4.77 -5.22
C ASN A 211 -20.96 5.46 -6.08
N THR A 212 -20.59 6.50 -6.83
CA THR A 212 -21.49 7.22 -7.75
C THR A 212 -21.35 6.81 -9.21
N GLN A 213 -20.34 6.00 -9.57
CA GLN A 213 -20.17 5.42 -10.90
C GLN A 213 -20.92 4.09 -11.02
#